data_AF-A0A8X8ZM19-F1
#
_entry.id   AF-A0A8X8ZM19-F1
#
_cell.length_a   1.000
_cell.length_b   1.000
_cell.length_c   1.000
_cell.angle_alpha   90.00
_cell.angle_beta   90.00
_cell.angle_gamma   90.00
#
_symmetry.space_group_name_H-M   'P 1'
#
loop_
_entity.id
_entity.type
_entity.pdbx_description
1 polymer ?
#
loop_
_entity_poly.entity_id
_entity_poly.type
_entity_poly.pdbx_seq_one_letter_code
_entity_poly.pdbx_strand_id
1 'polypeptide(L)'
;MDPPPPEPIQSAKLRHLKLCYQFVANYFIVFLILPIMLSLTIKALHTQPEAIIHNLMTSSLLIACFIIFLTLSALIYHFLMLRRHSVYLIDYALCKPPRFPIARFIEHTTLFPPTDPQSLHFRMKMLQRSGIGDEAAMPHATNHIPPEQTMALAREEAELLIFSAMDSLLIKTGLKPQDIDVLVVNCGLFYPAPSLASLVINKYKLRRDIKSFNLSGMGCSARLIFLDLAKGLLEYPCSSPTAYSEWAAPPCYYPTASTYKLLRLERTHTGQDDQSYKCISQEEDSQGILGVKLGKDLVAVAGEALKLNIAKAGPPFLPASEKFLFAFSLMKRKLCNSKSKLYIPDFKQAFEHFCIHADGRAVIDELQKSRGPIALINNIRFTFLI
;
A
#
# COMPACT_ATOMS: atom_id res chain seq x y z
N MET A 1 7.21 4.95 50.79
CA MET A 1 7.20 6.38 50.43
C MET A 1 7.89 6.47 49.09
N ASP A 2 7.11 6.52 48.02
CA ASP A 2 7.62 6.70 46.66
C ASP A 2 8.03 8.17 46.45
N PRO A 3 9.09 8.45 45.68
CA PRO A 3 9.51 9.82 45.40
C PRO A 3 8.42 10.56 44.61
N PRO A 4 8.24 11.88 44.82
CA PRO A 4 7.23 12.64 44.11
C PRO A 4 7.57 12.68 42.60
N PRO A 5 6.55 12.65 41.72
CA PRO A 5 6.77 12.76 40.29
C PRO A 5 7.44 14.09 39.94
N PRO A 6 8.35 14.12 38.93
CA PRO A 6 9.06 15.33 38.56
C PRO A 6 8.09 16.39 38.02
N GLU A 7 8.21 17.63 38.50
CA GLU A 7 7.31 18.73 38.14
C GLU A 7 7.35 19.10 36.64
N PRO A 8 6.23 19.54 36.04
CA PRO A 8 6.10 19.75 34.59
C PRO A 8 6.85 20.99 34.04
N ILE A 9 7.47 21.79 34.91
CA ILE A 9 7.83 23.19 34.65
C ILE A 9 9.01 23.32 33.66
N GLN A 10 9.92 22.34 33.61
CA GLN A 10 11.02 22.36 32.64
C GLN A 10 10.56 22.08 31.20
N SER A 11 9.44 21.37 31.00
CA SER A 11 8.95 20.98 29.68
C SER A 11 8.35 22.15 28.89
N ALA A 12 7.70 23.09 29.57
CA ALA A 12 7.05 24.24 28.94
C ALA A 12 8.06 25.29 28.46
N LYS A 13 9.08 25.61 29.27
CA LYS A 13 10.15 26.56 28.90
C LYS A 13 10.97 26.07 27.70
N LEU A 14 11.31 24.77 27.66
CA LEU A 14 11.99 24.17 26.49
C LEU A 14 11.11 24.20 25.23
N ARG A 15 9.80 24.04 25.39
CA ARG A 15 8.82 24.07 24.28
C ARG A 15 8.73 25.46 23.65
N HIS A 16 8.67 26.51 24.46
CA HIS A 16 8.69 27.90 23.97
C HIS A 16 10.02 28.27 23.31
N LEU A 17 11.15 27.81 23.86
CA LEU A 17 12.47 28.08 23.29
C LEU A 17 12.64 27.42 21.91
N LYS A 18 12.13 26.19 21.73
CA LYS A 18 12.15 25.48 20.44
C LYS A 18 11.21 26.10 19.40
N LEU A 19 10.03 26.55 19.80
CA LEU A 19 9.10 27.29 18.93
C LEU A 19 9.74 28.60 18.43
N CYS A 20 10.40 29.36 19.31
CA CYS A 20 11.16 30.54 18.91
C CYS A 20 12.28 30.20 17.93
N TYR A 21 13.05 29.13 18.19
CA TYR A 21 14.13 28.72 17.28
C TYR A 21 13.62 28.29 15.89
N GLN A 22 12.53 27.53 15.82
CA GLN A 22 11.94 27.09 14.55
C GLN A 22 11.29 28.23 13.79
N PHE A 23 10.64 29.17 14.49
CA PHE A 23 10.14 30.40 13.89
C PHE A 23 11.30 31.22 13.32
N VAL A 24 12.38 31.40 14.09
CA VAL A 24 13.57 32.09 13.60
C VAL A 24 14.23 31.34 12.43
N ALA A 25 14.28 30.01 12.42
CA ALA A 25 14.89 29.23 11.34
C ALA A 25 14.07 29.24 10.05
N ASN A 26 12.74 29.05 10.13
CA ASN A 26 11.85 29.07 8.96
C ASN A 26 11.71 30.47 8.36
N TYR A 27 11.75 31.51 9.19
CA TYR A 27 11.68 32.89 8.75
C TYR A 27 13.05 33.57 8.74
N PHE A 28 14.15 32.82 8.87
CA PHE A 28 15.52 33.36 8.95
C PHE A 28 15.85 34.23 7.74
N ILE A 29 15.45 33.73 6.56
CA ILE A 29 15.61 34.43 5.29
C ILE A 29 14.79 35.72 5.28
N VAL A 30 13.57 35.72 5.84
CA VAL A 30 12.72 36.92 5.97
C VAL A 30 13.34 37.94 6.92
N PHE A 31 13.88 37.48 8.05
CA PHE A 31 14.61 38.33 9.02
C PHE A 31 15.90 38.93 8.44
N LEU A 32 16.55 38.26 7.49
CA LEU A 32 17.72 38.79 6.79
C LEU A 32 17.34 39.84 5.73
N ILE A 33 16.19 39.66 5.05
CA ILE A 33 15.72 40.50 3.94
C ILE A 33 15.08 41.81 4.44
N LEU A 34 14.29 41.76 5.51
CA LEU A 34 13.58 42.93 6.04
C LEU A 34 14.49 44.14 6.33
N PRO A 35 15.65 43.99 7.01
CA PRO A 35 16.56 45.11 7.26
C PRO A 35 17.27 45.60 5.99
N ILE A 36 17.53 44.71 5.02
CA ILE A 36 18.11 45.10 3.72
C ILE A 36 17.11 45.98 2.96
N MET A 37 15.82 45.60 2.90
CA MET A 37 14.77 46.40 2.28
C MET A 37 14.51 47.73 3.01
N LEU A 38 14.57 47.73 4.34
CA LEU A 38 14.44 48.95 5.14
C LEU A 38 15.62 49.91 4.91
N SER A 39 16.85 49.38 4.84
CA SER A 39 18.03 50.21 4.55
C SER A 39 18.02 50.79 3.13
N LEU A 40 17.53 50.03 2.14
CA LEU A 40 17.40 50.50 0.76
C LEU A 40 16.33 51.58 0.61
N THR A 41 15.19 51.44 1.30
CA THR A 41 14.11 52.44 1.29
C THR A 41 14.54 53.75 1.96
N ILE A 42 15.25 53.67 3.08
CA ILE A 42 15.84 54.85 3.74
C ILE A 42 16.86 55.53 2.82
N LYS A 43 17.69 54.75 2.12
CA LYS A 43 18.70 55.29 1.18
C LYS A 43 18.08 55.93 -0.06
N ALA A 44 16.96 55.40 -0.54
CA ALA A 44 16.16 55.98 -1.62
C ALA A 44 15.45 57.28 -1.22
N LEU A 45 14.99 57.39 0.05
CA LEU A 45 14.37 58.62 0.57
C LEU A 45 15.37 59.77 0.79
N HIS A 46 16.65 59.46 1.03
CA HIS A 46 17.67 60.45 1.37
C HIS A 46 18.50 60.97 0.18
N THR A 47 18.26 60.50 -1.04
CA THR A 47 19.09 60.85 -2.21
C THR A 47 18.65 62.13 -2.93
N GLN A 48 19.61 63.02 -3.20
CA GLN A 48 19.44 64.27 -3.94
C GLN A 48 19.25 64.04 -5.46
N PRO A 49 18.58 64.98 -6.18
CA PRO A 49 18.08 64.78 -7.55
C PRO A 49 19.14 64.71 -8.68
N GLU A 50 20.43 64.90 -8.40
CA GLU A 50 21.49 64.87 -9.44
C GLU A 50 22.04 63.45 -9.70
N ALA A 51 21.80 62.48 -8.80
CA ALA A 51 22.33 61.11 -8.90
C ALA A 51 21.34 60.09 -9.51
N ILE A 52 20.26 60.56 -10.14
CA ILE A 52 19.08 59.76 -10.46
C ILE A 52 19.37 58.62 -11.45
N ILE A 53 20.19 58.84 -12.48
CA ILE A 53 20.36 57.86 -13.58
C ILE A 53 21.18 56.63 -13.12
N HIS A 54 22.27 56.85 -12.36
CA HIS A 54 23.08 55.73 -11.84
C HIS A 54 22.33 54.98 -10.73
N ASN A 55 21.60 55.69 -9.87
CA ASN A 55 20.74 55.08 -8.85
C ASN A 55 19.60 54.26 -9.44
N LEU A 56 19.03 54.66 -10.57
CA LEU A 56 17.95 53.92 -11.24
C LEU A 56 18.45 52.56 -11.76
N MET A 57 19.69 52.51 -12.25
CA MET A 57 20.31 51.28 -12.77
C MET A 57 20.75 50.31 -11.65
N THR A 58 21.27 50.83 -10.54
CA THR A 58 21.55 49.99 -9.35
C THR A 58 20.29 49.51 -8.66
N SER A 59 19.23 50.33 -8.63
CA SER A 59 17.94 49.95 -8.05
C SER A 59 17.25 48.85 -8.86
N SER A 60 17.29 48.93 -10.21
CA SER A 60 16.73 47.90 -11.07
C SER A 60 17.51 46.57 -10.98
N LEU A 61 18.84 46.61 -10.86
CA LEU A 61 19.66 45.42 -10.65
C LEU A 61 19.37 44.75 -9.30
N LEU A 62 19.21 45.52 -8.23
CA LEU A 62 18.86 45.01 -6.90
C LEU A 62 17.46 44.38 -6.86
N ILE A 63 16.48 45.01 -7.53
CA ILE A 63 15.13 44.44 -7.67
C ILE A 63 15.19 43.13 -8.46
N ALA A 64 15.98 43.06 -9.54
CA ALA A 64 16.17 41.84 -10.31
C ALA A 64 16.82 40.72 -9.48
N CYS A 65 17.88 41.02 -8.71
CA CYS A 65 18.52 40.06 -7.81
C CYS A 65 17.55 39.57 -6.72
N PHE A 66 16.70 40.44 -6.19
CA PHE A 66 15.68 40.09 -5.19
C PHE A 66 14.62 39.15 -5.76
N ILE A 67 14.13 39.43 -6.98
CA ILE A 67 13.17 38.55 -7.68
C ILE A 67 13.80 37.19 -7.95
N ILE A 68 15.05 37.13 -8.44
CA ILE A 68 15.77 35.88 -8.68
C ILE A 68 15.97 35.08 -7.38
N PHE A 69 16.29 35.76 -6.28
CA PHE A 69 16.43 35.10 -4.98
C PHE A 69 15.10 34.56 -4.47
N LEU A 70 14.00 35.33 -4.58
CA LEU A 70 12.67 34.88 -4.19
C LEU A 70 12.22 33.67 -5.03
N THR A 71 12.44 33.69 -6.35
CA THR A 71 12.10 32.54 -7.20
C THR A 71 12.94 31.31 -6.87
N LEU A 72 14.25 31.47 -6.64
CA LEU A 72 15.12 30.37 -6.19
C LEU A 72 14.70 29.82 -4.82
N SER A 73 14.36 30.69 -3.86
CA SER A 73 13.90 30.27 -2.53
C SER A 73 12.55 29.54 -2.59
N ALA A 74 11.63 30.01 -3.44
CA ALA A 74 10.35 29.35 -3.69
C ALA A 74 10.53 28.00 -4.41
N LEU A 75 11.47 27.91 -5.36
CA LEU A 75 11.84 26.66 -6.04
C LEU A 75 12.50 25.68 -5.08
N ILE A 76 13.39 26.13 -4.19
CA ILE A 76 14.01 25.30 -3.16
C ILE A 76 12.96 24.83 -2.15
N TYR A 77 12.08 25.72 -1.67
CA TYR A 77 10.98 25.36 -0.79
C TYR A 77 10.05 24.34 -1.47
N HIS A 78 9.67 24.57 -2.73
CA HIS A 78 8.88 23.63 -3.51
C HIS A 78 9.60 22.29 -3.70
N PHE A 79 10.91 22.29 -4.00
CA PHE A 79 11.73 21.09 -4.15
C PHE A 79 11.88 20.30 -2.83
N LEU A 80 12.02 21.00 -1.70
CA LEU A 80 12.08 20.40 -0.37
C LEU A 80 10.71 19.82 0.04
N MET A 81 9.61 20.52 -0.27
CA MET A 81 8.24 20.02 -0.07
C MET A 81 7.86 18.90 -1.05
N LEU A 82 8.54 18.80 -2.19
CA LEU A 82 8.41 17.70 -3.15
C LEU A 82 9.21 16.45 -2.75
N ARG A 83 9.99 16.48 -1.65
CA ARG A 83 10.64 15.27 -1.14
C ARG A 83 9.59 14.31 -0.60
N ARG A 84 9.10 13.46 -1.51
CA ARG A 84 8.24 12.34 -1.17
C ARG A 84 8.99 11.41 -0.22
N HIS A 85 8.41 11.15 0.94
CA HIS A 85 8.89 10.10 1.82
C HIS A 85 8.84 8.77 1.06
N SER A 86 9.99 8.13 0.90
CA SER A 86 10.04 6.81 0.26
C SER A 86 9.55 5.78 1.27
N VAL A 87 8.65 4.89 0.82
CA VAL A 87 8.11 3.81 1.65
C VAL A 87 8.94 2.56 1.40
N TYR A 88 9.37 1.93 2.50
CA TYR A 88 10.21 0.74 2.47
C TYR A 88 9.52 -0.40 3.20
N LEU A 89 9.68 -1.62 2.66
CA LEU A 89 9.38 -2.83 3.40
C LEU A 89 10.59 -3.15 4.28
N ILE A 90 10.41 -2.96 5.59
CA ILE A 90 11.43 -3.28 6.60
C ILE A 90 11.57 -4.79 6.71
N ASP A 91 10.46 -5.47 6.99
CA ASP A 91 10.44 -6.92 7.17
C ASP A 91 9.04 -7.52 6.95
N TYR A 92 8.95 -8.85 6.87
CA TYR A 92 7.74 -9.62 6.72
C TYR A 92 7.87 -10.98 7.43
N ALA A 93 6.75 -11.52 7.91
CA ALA A 93 6.67 -12.84 8.51
C ALA A 93 5.43 -13.60 7.99
N LEU A 94 5.54 -14.93 7.90
CA LEU A 94 4.46 -15.80 7.46
C LEU A 94 4.29 -16.95 8.45
N CYS A 95 3.09 -17.10 9.00
CA CYS A 95 2.70 -18.31 9.73
C CYS A 95 2.31 -19.40 8.74
N LYS A 96 3.05 -20.51 8.63
CA LYS A 96 2.71 -21.66 7.77
C LYS A 96 1.82 -22.65 8.53
N PRO A 97 0.51 -22.74 8.22
CA PRO A 97 -0.35 -23.75 8.80
C PRO A 97 -0.04 -25.14 8.20
N PRO A 98 -0.55 -26.22 8.83
CA PRO A 98 -0.38 -27.57 8.33
C PRO A 98 -0.86 -27.73 6.89
N ARG A 99 -0.13 -28.53 6.11
CA ARG A 99 -0.51 -28.86 4.73
C ARG A 99 -1.86 -29.55 4.66
N PHE A 100 -2.63 -29.23 3.63
CA PHE A 100 -3.89 -29.86 3.27
C PHE A 100 -3.80 -30.32 1.81
N PRO A 101 -3.22 -31.52 1.55
CA PRO A 101 -2.97 -31.99 0.20
C PRO A 101 -4.25 -32.19 -0.60
N ILE A 102 -4.14 -32.17 -1.93
CA ILE A 102 -5.29 -32.34 -2.83
C ILE A 102 -5.99 -33.69 -2.57
N ALA A 103 -5.21 -34.75 -2.30
CA ALA A 103 -5.75 -36.06 -1.97
C ALA A 103 -6.67 -36.03 -0.74
N ARG A 104 -6.29 -35.28 0.30
CA ARG A 104 -7.10 -35.11 1.51
C ARG A 104 -8.39 -34.33 1.20
N PHE A 105 -8.31 -33.31 0.34
CA PHE A 105 -9.51 -32.59 -0.10
C PHE A 105 -10.49 -33.51 -0.85
N ILE A 106 -9.96 -34.36 -1.75
CA ILE A 106 -10.77 -35.33 -2.48
C ILE A 106 -11.43 -36.29 -1.49
N GLU A 107 -10.66 -36.88 -0.56
CA GLU A 107 -11.17 -37.80 0.47
C GLU A 107 -12.28 -37.17 1.31
N HIS A 108 -12.03 -35.98 1.89
CA HIS A 108 -13.03 -35.25 2.68
C HIS A 108 -14.30 -34.97 1.88
N THR A 109 -14.16 -34.58 0.60
CA THR A 109 -15.31 -34.31 -0.27
C THR A 109 -16.07 -35.58 -0.64
N THR A 110 -15.41 -36.74 -0.71
CA THR A 110 -16.07 -38.03 -0.94
C THR A 110 -16.78 -38.56 0.32
N LEU A 111 -16.24 -38.30 1.51
CA LEU A 111 -16.83 -38.69 2.79
C LEU A 111 -18.04 -37.82 3.17
N PHE A 112 -18.02 -36.55 2.76
CA PHE A 112 -19.11 -35.60 2.97
C PHE A 112 -19.47 -34.89 1.66
N PRO A 113 -20.10 -35.60 0.70
CA PRO A 113 -20.43 -35.03 -0.59
C PRO A 113 -21.51 -33.95 -0.46
N PRO A 114 -21.50 -32.93 -1.35
CA PRO A 114 -22.64 -32.03 -1.45
C PRO A 114 -23.92 -32.82 -1.78
N THR A 115 -25.05 -32.30 -1.31
CA THR A 115 -26.37 -32.90 -1.53
C THR A 115 -26.71 -33.06 -3.02
N ASP A 116 -26.22 -32.14 -3.86
CA ASP A 116 -26.35 -32.19 -5.32
C ASP A 116 -25.13 -32.88 -5.98
N PRO A 117 -25.33 -34.01 -6.70
CA PRO A 117 -24.25 -34.68 -7.43
C PRO A 117 -23.58 -33.83 -8.51
N GLN A 118 -24.29 -32.87 -9.13
CA GLN A 118 -23.68 -31.99 -10.14
C GLN A 118 -22.64 -31.05 -9.50
N SER A 119 -22.94 -30.57 -8.30
CA SER A 119 -22.03 -29.77 -7.48
C SER A 119 -20.75 -30.51 -7.12
N LEU A 120 -20.81 -31.83 -6.85
CA LEU A 120 -19.63 -32.66 -6.63
C LEU A 120 -18.73 -32.69 -7.87
N HIS A 121 -19.31 -33.00 -9.04
CA HIS A 121 -18.58 -33.03 -10.31
C HIS A 121 -17.94 -31.67 -10.62
N PHE A 122 -18.68 -30.58 -10.40
CA PHE A 122 -18.19 -29.22 -10.59
C PHE A 122 -17.01 -28.89 -9.68
N ARG A 123 -17.10 -29.19 -8.36
CA ARG A 123 -16.00 -29.00 -7.39
C ARG A 123 -14.75 -29.78 -7.78
N MET A 124 -14.91 -31.05 -8.16
CA MET A 124 -13.78 -31.88 -8.61
C MET A 124 -13.11 -31.33 -9.87
N LYS A 125 -13.91 -30.87 -10.84
CA LYS A 125 -13.41 -30.25 -12.06
C LYS A 125 -12.70 -28.92 -11.81
N MET A 126 -13.18 -28.11 -10.87
CA MET A 126 -12.50 -26.89 -10.43
C MET A 126 -11.16 -27.21 -9.79
N LEU A 127 -11.11 -28.19 -8.88
CA LEU A 127 -9.88 -28.62 -8.22
C LEU A 127 -8.84 -29.11 -9.23
N GLN A 128 -9.23 -29.96 -10.18
CA GLN A 128 -8.34 -30.47 -11.24
C GLN A 128 -7.78 -29.38 -12.16
N ARG A 129 -8.50 -28.27 -12.34
CA ARG A 129 -8.08 -27.12 -13.16
C ARG A 129 -7.38 -26.03 -12.34
N SER A 130 -7.36 -26.18 -11.03
CA SER A 130 -6.68 -25.26 -10.15
C SER A 130 -5.17 -25.39 -10.30
N GLY A 131 -4.45 -24.31 -10.05
CA GLY A 131 -2.99 -24.31 -9.91
C GLY A 131 -2.53 -24.67 -8.49
N ILE A 132 -3.43 -25.15 -7.63
CA ILE A 132 -3.16 -25.45 -6.22
C ILE A 132 -2.27 -26.70 -6.17
N GLY A 133 -1.16 -26.62 -5.42
CA GLY A 133 -0.26 -27.75 -5.18
C GLY A 133 -0.49 -28.40 -3.83
N ASP A 134 0.20 -29.52 -3.57
CA ASP A 134 0.06 -30.29 -2.32
C ASP A 134 0.61 -29.58 -1.06
N GLU A 135 1.31 -28.47 -1.25
CA GLU A 135 1.78 -27.57 -0.18
C GLU A 135 0.71 -26.54 0.25
N ALA A 136 -0.48 -26.58 -0.35
CA ALA A 136 -1.58 -25.73 0.06
C ALA A 136 -2.03 -26.06 1.49
N ALA A 137 -2.71 -25.10 2.11
CA ALA A 137 -3.31 -25.27 3.42
C ALA A 137 -4.74 -24.76 3.36
N MET A 138 -5.59 -25.33 4.23
CA MET A 138 -6.99 -24.97 4.35
C MET A 138 -7.32 -24.55 5.79
N PRO A 139 -8.43 -23.82 5.99
CA PRO A 139 -8.88 -23.44 7.31
C PRO A 139 -9.00 -24.61 8.28
N HIS A 140 -8.77 -24.39 9.57
CA HIS A 140 -8.86 -25.44 10.59
C HIS A 140 -10.22 -26.15 10.58
N ALA A 141 -11.29 -25.41 10.30
CA ALA A 141 -12.64 -25.92 10.09
C ALA A 141 -12.72 -27.12 9.12
N THR A 142 -11.83 -27.19 8.13
CA THR A 142 -11.82 -28.25 7.11
C THR A 142 -11.12 -29.53 7.55
N ASN A 143 -10.41 -29.51 8.68
CA ASN A 143 -9.72 -30.69 9.20
C ASN A 143 -10.67 -31.69 9.89
N HIS A 144 -11.88 -31.27 10.24
CA HIS A 144 -12.92 -32.10 10.87
C HIS A 144 -13.80 -32.80 9.83
N ILE A 145 -14.34 -33.97 10.19
CA ILE A 145 -15.33 -34.72 9.40
C ILE A 145 -16.52 -35.02 10.32
N PRO A 146 -17.69 -34.38 10.10
CA PRO A 146 -17.97 -33.36 9.07
C PRO A 146 -17.21 -32.05 9.33
N PRO A 147 -16.99 -31.20 8.31
CA PRO A 147 -16.39 -29.88 8.49
C PRO A 147 -17.17 -29.03 9.48
N GLU A 148 -16.47 -28.39 10.42
CA GLU A 148 -17.09 -27.59 11.48
C GLU A 148 -16.79 -26.11 11.25
N GLN A 149 -17.80 -25.34 10.85
CA GLN A 149 -17.67 -23.90 10.59
C GLN A 149 -18.35 -23.10 11.70
N THR A 150 -17.65 -22.88 12.81
CA THR A 150 -18.12 -22.06 13.91
C THR A 150 -17.34 -20.76 14.01
N MET A 151 -17.97 -19.71 14.56
CA MET A 151 -17.29 -18.45 14.88
C MET A 151 -16.13 -18.64 15.87
N ALA A 152 -16.22 -19.65 16.74
CA ALA A 152 -15.17 -19.97 17.71
C ALA A 152 -13.91 -20.50 17.00
N LEU A 153 -14.05 -21.50 16.12
CA LEU A 153 -12.92 -22.04 15.35
C LEU A 153 -12.31 -21.00 14.41
N ALA A 154 -13.15 -20.18 13.76
CA ALA A 154 -12.66 -19.09 12.91
C ALA A 154 -11.87 -18.03 13.71
N ARG A 155 -12.27 -17.76 14.95
CA ARG A 155 -11.54 -16.87 15.85
C ARG A 155 -10.21 -17.48 16.29
N GLU A 156 -10.22 -18.73 16.73
CA GLU A 156 -9.01 -19.45 17.15
C GLU A 156 -7.98 -19.49 16.02
N GLU A 157 -8.42 -19.79 14.79
CA GLU A 157 -7.55 -19.79 13.62
C GLU A 157 -7.00 -18.39 13.31
N ALA A 158 -7.86 -17.36 13.31
CA ALA A 158 -7.41 -15.99 13.09
C ALA A 158 -6.36 -15.58 14.13
N GLU A 159 -6.60 -15.88 15.40
CA GLU A 159 -5.65 -15.61 16.50
C GLU A 159 -4.33 -16.35 16.30
N LEU A 160 -4.35 -17.65 16.00
CA LEU A 160 -3.15 -18.44 15.74
C LEU A 160 -2.32 -17.83 14.60
N LEU A 161 -2.94 -17.53 13.46
CA LEU A 161 -2.25 -17.04 12.27
C LEU A 161 -1.72 -15.61 12.45
N ILE A 162 -2.53 -14.71 13.01
CA ILE A 162 -2.17 -13.31 13.27
C ILE A 162 -1.05 -13.25 14.30
N PHE A 163 -1.21 -13.95 15.43
CA PHE A 163 -0.29 -13.83 16.53
C PHE A 163 1.05 -14.49 16.21
N SER A 164 1.06 -15.69 15.62
CA SER A 164 2.31 -16.33 15.22
C SER A 164 3.11 -15.50 14.21
N ALA A 165 2.44 -14.85 13.26
CA ALA A 165 3.08 -13.96 12.30
C ALA A 165 3.64 -12.70 12.98
N MET A 166 2.87 -12.08 13.87
CA MET A 166 3.29 -10.87 14.57
C MET A 166 4.41 -11.14 15.59
N ASP A 167 4.35 -12.23 16.34
CA ASP A 167 5.43 -12.67 17.25
C ASP A 167 6.74 -12.86 16.47
N SER A 168 6.68 -13.58 15.35
CA SER A 168 7.84 -13.79 14.48
C SER A 168 8.41 -12.47 13.94
N LEU A 169 7.54 -11.52 13.58
CA LEU A 169 7.94 -10.21 13.06
C LEU A 169 8.60 -9.34 14.13
N LEU A 170 8.03 -9.28 15.33
CA LEU A 170 8.59 -8.53 16.46
C LEU A 170 9.95 -9.11 16.89
N ILE A 171 10.07 -10.44 16.95
CA ILE A 171 11.34 -11.11 17.25
C ILE A 171 12.39 -10.77 16.19
N LYS A 172 12.03 -10.88 14.91
CA LYS A 172 12.96 -10.66 13.79
C LYS A 172 13.43 -9.21 13.69
N THR A 173 12.54 -8.25 13.95
CA THR A 173 12.84 -6.82 13.85
C THR A 173 13.42 -6.22 15.12
N GLY A 174 13.20 -6.86 16.28
CA GLY A 174 13.55 -6.31 17.60
C GLY A 174 12.65 -5.15 18.05
N LEU A 175 11.57 -4.86 17.31
CA LEU A 175 10.65 -3.78 17.63
C LEU A 175 9.79 -4.14 18.85
N LYS A 176 9.54 -3.14 19.70
CA LYS A 176 8.58 -3.29 20.79
C LYS A 176 7.18 -2.96 20.26
N PRO A 177 6.12 -3.57 20.81
CA PRO A 177 4.75 -3.21 20.46
C PRO A 177 4.46 -1.69 20.63
N GLN A 178 5.15 -1.03 21.56
CA GLN A 178 5.02 0.41 21.79
C GLN A 178 5.68 1.27 20.71
N ASP A 179 6.49 0.70 19.81
CA ASP A 179 7.11 1.41 18.69
C ASP A 179 6.18 1.48 17.46
N ILE A 180 5.04 0.79 17.49
CA ILE A 180 4.09 0.71 16.37
C ILE A 180 3.12 1.89 16.38
N ASP A 181 3.16 2.70 15.33
CA ASP A 181 2.30 3.90 15.20
C ASP A 181 0.98 3.61 14.47
N VAL A 182 1.00 2.66 13.54
CA VAL A 182 -0.13 2.32 12.67
C VAL A 182 -0.28 0.80 12.62
N LEU A 183 -1.48 0.31 12.88
CA LEU A 183 -1.83 -1.10 12.69
C LEU A 183 -2.89 -1.22 11.59
N VAL A 184 -2.60 -1.97 10.54
CA VAL A 184 -3.61 -2.36 9.55
C VAL A 184 -3.75 -3.87 9.57
N VAL A 185 -4.96 -4.37 9.82
CA VAL A 185 -5.30 -5.80 9.76
C VAL A 185 -6.26 -6.01 8.60
N ASN A 186 -6.03 -7.05 7.81
CA ASN A 186 -6.90 -7.43 6.71
C ASN A 186 -7.35 -8.88 6.83
N CYS A 187 -8.66 -9.12 6.72
CA CYS A 187 -9.24 -10.45 6.57
C CYS A 187 -10.40 -10.39 5.56
N GLY A 188 -10.51 -11.38 4.68
CA GLY A 188 -11.58 -11.47 3.68
C GLY A 188 -12.63 -12.53 3.96
N LEU A 189 -12.49 -13.31 5.03
CA LEU A 189 -13.31 -14.49 5.31
C LEU A 189 -13.89 -14.53 6.72
N PHE A 190 -13.47 -13.63 7.61
CA PHE A 190 -13.91 -13.59 9.00
C PHE A 190 -13.97 -12.16 9.53
N TYR A 191 -15.13 -11.77 10.06
CA TYR A 191 -15.47 -10.39 10.43
C TYR A 191 -16.08 -10.31 11.84
N PRO A 192 -15.28 -10.50 12.91
CA PRO A 192 -15.80 -10.52 14.27
C PRO A 192 -16.06 -9.12 14.84
N ALA A 193 -16.92 -9.07 15.86
CA ALA A 193 -16.95 -8.00 16.85
C ALA A 193 -16.48 -8.57 18.21
N PRO A 194 -15.45 -7.99 18.88
CA PRO A 194 -14.61 -6.87 18.42
C PRO A 194 -13.76 -7.23 17.19
N SER A 195 -13.25 -6.21 16.49
CA SER A 195 -12.48 -6.39 15.25
C SER A 195 -11.16 -7.14 15.46
N LEU A 196 -10.60 -7.71 14.40
CA LEU A 196 -9.29 -8.38 14.47
C LEU A 196 -8.16 -7.41 14.85
N ALA A 197 -8.23 -6.16 14.39
CA ALA A 197 -7.31 -5.11 14.84
C ALA A 197 -7.39 -4.88 16.36
N SER A 198 -8.61 -4.88 16.93
CA SER A 198 -8.81 -4.76 18.38
C SER A 198 -8.23 -5.94 19.16
N LEU A 199 -8.33 -7.17 18.62
CA LEU A 199 -7.70 -8.35 19.23
C LEU A 199 -6.18 -8.20 19.31
N VAL A 200 -5.55 -7.73 18.24
CA VAL A 200 -4.10 -7.46 18.19
C VAL A 200 -3.70 -6.38 19.20
N ILE A 201 -4.38 -5.23 19.19
CA ILE A 201 -4.12 -4.12 20.12
C ILE A 201 -4.20 -4.60 21.57
N ASN A 202 -5.24 -5.38 21.89
CA ASN A 202 -5.43 -5.90 23.23
C ASN A 202 -4.36 -6.94 23.62
N LYS A 203 -3.97 -7.84 22.71
CA LYS A 203 -2.97 -8.87 23.02
C LYS A 203 -1.59 -8.26 23.27
N TYR A 204 -1.13 -7.38 22.38
CA TYR A 204 0.22 -6.82 22.43
C TYR A 204 0.34 -5.53 23.26
N LYS A 205 -0.77 -5.05 23.82
CA LYS A 205 -0.82 -3.81 24.60
C LYS A 205 -0.21 -2.64 23.83
N LEU A 206 -0.68 -2.48 22.58
CA LEU A 206 -0.31 -1.36 21.74
C LEU A 206 -0.75 -0.04 22.38
N ARG A 207 -0.11 1.07 21.97
CA ARG A 207 -0.37 2.38 22.58
C ARG A 207 -1.82 2.82 22.40
N ARG A 208 -2.31 3.65 23.32
CA ARG A 208 -3.70 4.15 23.33
C ARG A 208 -4.01 5.06 22.14
N ASP A 209 -3.00 5.68 21.56
CA ASP A 209 -3.08 6.61 20.44
C ASP A 209 -2.78 5.95 19.08
N ILE A 210 -2.70 4.61 19.03
CA ILE A 210 -2.44 3.88 17.79
C ILE A 210 -3.52 4.14 16.74
N LYS A 211 -3.11 4.33 15.50
CA LYS A 211 -4.03 4.39 14.35
C LYS A 211 -4.29 2.98 13.85
N SER A 212 -5.47 2.44 14.12
CA SER A 212 -5.83 1.08 13.73
C SER A 212 -6.88 1.02 12.62
N PHE A 213 -6.67 0.16 11.64
CA PHE A 213 -7.57 -0.07 10.51
C PHE A 213 -7.86 -1.57 10.36
N ASN A 214 -9.12 -1.94 10.16
CA ASN A 214 -9.54 -3.31 9.89
C ASN A 214 -10.18 -3.38 8.49
N LEU A 215 -9.44 -3.89 7.50
CA LEU A 215 -9.89 -4.04 6.12
C LEU A 215 -10.65 -5.35 5.94
N SER A 216 -11.78 -5.29 5.25
CA SER A 216 -12.75 -6.38 5.14
C SER A 216 -13.50 -6.29 3.82
N GLY A 217 -13.97 -7.42 3.28
CA GLY A 217 -14.77 -7.47 2.04
C GLY A 217 -14.01 -7.23 0.73
N MET A 218 -12.69 -6.98 0.79
CA MET A 218 -11.87 -6.65 -0.38
C MET A 218 -11.29 -7.89 -1.11
N GLY A 219 -11.47 -9.08 -0.53
CA GLY A 219 -10.97 -10.35 -1.07
C GLY A 219 -9.46 -10.35 -1.35
N CYS A 220 -9.05 -11.03 -2.41
CA CYS A 220 -7.64 -11.17 -2.80
C CYS A 220 -6.95 -9.84 -3.15
N SER A 221 -7.72 -8.79 -3.45
CA SER A 221 -7.18 -7.47 -3.79
C SER A 221 -6.64 -6.71 -2.58
N ALA A 222 -7.07 -7.11 -1.37
CA ALA A 222 -6.86 -6.36 -0.14
C ALA A 222 -5.38 -6.05 0.19
N ARG A 223 -4.45 -6.90 -0.24
CA ARG A 223 -3.01 -6.67 -0.03
C ARG A 223 -2.52 -5.41 -0.75
N LEU A 224 -3.00 -5.13 -1.96
CA LEU A 224 -2.65 -3.90 -2.68
C LEU A 224 -3.33 -2.68 -2.08
N ILE A 225 -4.53 -2.85 -1.53
CA ILE A 225 -5.26 -1.79 -0.81
C ILE A 225 -4.54 -1.41 0.47
N PHE A 226 -4.04 -2.42 1.18
CA PHE A 226 -3.19 -2.24 2.34
C PHE A 226 -1.93 -1.43 1.98
N LEU A 227 -1.23 -1.76 0.89
CA LEU A 227 -0.03 -1.02 0.48
C LEU A 227 -0.34 0.44 0.11
N ASP A 228 -1.51 0.67 -0.49
CA ASP A 228 -1.98 2.02 -0.85
C ASP A 228 -2.30 2.85 0.39
N LEU A 229 -3.02 2.26 1.34
CA LEU A 229 -3.32 2.87 2.63
C LEU A 229 -2.02 3.16 3.40
N ALA A 230 -1.13 2.19 3.50
CA ALA A 230 0.17 2.32 4.14
C ALA A 230 0.98 3.47 3.54
N LYS A 231 1.04 3.54 2.20
CA LYS A 231 1.71 4.62 1.50
C LYS A 231 1.11 5.98 1.85
N GLY A 232 -0.22 6.11 1.82
CA GLY A 232 -0.89 7.35 2.19
C GLY A 232 -0.60 7.78 3.63
N LEU A 233 -0.62 6.83 4.58
CA LEU A 233 -0.38 7.09 6.00
C LEU A 233 1.09 7.45 6.31
N LEU A 234 2.04 6.87 5.58
CA LEU A 234 3.48 7.11 5.76
C LEU A 234 3.99 8.34 4.98
N GLU A 235 3.43 8.63 3.79
CA GLU A 235 3.81 9.83 3.02
C GLU A 235 3.22 11.10 3.63
N TYR A 236 2.06 11.00 4.29
CA TYR A 236 1.39 12.12 4.96
C TYR A 236 1.05 11.74 6.40
N PRO A 237 2.03 11.74 7.33
CA PRO A 237 1.75 11.50 8.74
C PRO A 237 0.69 12.50 9.19
N CYS A 238 -0.48 11.98 9.60
CA CYS A 238 -1.65 12.77 9.95
C CYS A 238 -1.29 13.99 10.80
N SER A 239 -1.72 15.15 10.33
CA SER A 239 -1.56 16.49 10.86
C SER A 239 -2.29 16.67 12.20
N SER A 240 -1.81 16.02 13.26
CA SER A 240 -1.99 16.60 14.59
C SER A 240 -1.03 17.80 14.70
N PRO A 241 -1.47 18.99 15.15
CA PRO A 241 -0.57 20.12 15.43
C PRO A 241 0.54 19.76 16.42
N THR A 242 0.38 18.69 17.22
CA THR A 242 1.42 18.15 18.08
C THR A 242 2.45 17.27 17.34
N ALA A 243 2.06 16.61 16.25
CA ALA A 243 2.92 15.68 15.52
C ALA A 243 4.01 16.38 14.69
N TYR A 244 3.77 17.59 14.18
CA TYR A 244 4.83 18.34 13.48
C TYR A 244 5.97 18.79 14.40
N SER A 245 5.75 18.84 15.72
CA SER A 245 6.78 19.24 16.70
C SER A 245 7.58 18.06 17.28
N GLU A 246 7.07 16.83 17.16
CA GLU A 246 7.78 15.59 17.52
C GLU A 246 8.47 14.92 16.32
N TRP A 247 8.12 15.32 15.09
CA TRP A 247 8.72 14.81 13.85
C TRP A 247 9.89 15.67 13.34
N ALA A 248 10.66 16.28 14.25
CA ALA A 248 12.10 16.29 14.03
C ALA A 248 12.55 14.85 14.24
N ALA A 249 12.30 14.02 13.22
CA ALA A 249 12.47 12.58 13.28
C ALA A 249 13.80 12.28 14.01
N PRO A 250 13.79 11.63 15.19
CA PRO A 250 14.98 10.88 15.59
C PRO A 250 15.32 10.02 14.37
N PRO A 251 16.60 9.97 13.94
CA PRO A 251 16.99 9.51 12.62
C PRO A 251 16.11 8.32 12.27
N CYS A 252 15.18 8.53 11.32
CA CYS A 252 14.21 7.51 10.93
C CYS A 252 15.01 6.23 10.90
N TYR A 253 14.63 5.23 11.70
CA TYR A 253 15.39 3.98 11.76
C TYR A 253 15.63 3.60 10.31
N TYR A 254 16.86 3.77 9.84
CA TYR A 254 17.28 3.34 8.54
C TYR A 254 17.70 1.92 8.88
N PRO A 255 16.80 0.92 8.82
CA PRO A 255 17.30 -0.43 8.90
C PRO A 255 18.34 -0.51 7.80
N THR A 256 19.58 -0.77 8.19
CA THR A 256 20.69 -1.04 7.26
C THR A 256 20.38 -2.24 6.36
N ALA A 257 19.25 -2.92 6.59
CA ALA A 257 18.71 -4.05 5.85
C ALA A 257 17.26 -3.85 5.34
N SER A 258 16.89 -2.68 4.80
CA SER A 258 15.61 -2.58 4.07
C SER A 258 15.63 -3.52 2.86
N THR A 259 14.62 -4.39 2.72
CA THR A 259 14.66 -5.42 1.66
C THR A 259 14.10 -4.91 0.34
N TYR A 260 13.06 -4.06 0.37
CA TYR A 260 12.41 -3.54 -0.84
C TYR A 260 11.92 -2.09 -0.66
N LYS A 261 12.05 -1.28 -1.72
CA LYS A 261 11.49 0.07 -1.82
C LYS A 261 10.23 0.07 -2.69
N LEU A 262 9.14 0.66 -2.21
CA LEU A 262 7.93 0.83 -3.01
C LEU A 262 8.14 1.96 -4.04
N LEU A 263 8.35 1.58 -5.30
CA LEU A 263 8.57 2.55 -6.39
C LEU A 263 7.26 3.13 -6.93
N ARG A 264 6.29 2.27 -7.21
CA ARG A 264 5.01 2.64 -7.79
C ARG A 264 3.93 1.67 -7.34
N LEU A 265 2.73 2.19 -7.15
CA LEU A 265 1.54 1.42 -6.87
C LEU A 265 0.44 1.92 -7.80
N GLU A 266 -0.23 0.99 -8.49
CA GLU A 266 -1.32 1.28 -9.41
C GLU A 266 -2.51 0.39 -9.09
N ARG A 267 -3.67 1.01 -8.92
CA ARG A 267 -4.92 0.31 -8.62
C ARG A 267 -5.95 0.61 -9.69
N THR A 268 -6.61 -0.45 -10.16
CA THR A 268 -7.75 -0.34 -11.09
C THR A 268 -8.97 -0.90 -10.39
N HIS A 269 -10.04 -0.11 -10.32
CA HIS A 269 -11.33 -0.53 -9.78
C HIS A 269 -12.39 -0.41 -10.87
N THR A 270 -13.07 -1.52 -11.19
CA THR A 270 -14.08 -1.56 -12.26
C THR A 270 -15.51 -1.67 -11.73
N GLY A 271 -15.75 -1.58 -10.43
CA GLY A 271 -17.09 -1.73 -9.84
C GLY A 271 -18.14 -0.69 -10.24
N GLN A 272 -17.79 0.33 -11.03
CA GLN A 272 -18.77 1.22 -11.68
C GLN A 272 -19.50 0.53 -12.86
N ASP A 273 -18.89 -0.51 -13.42
CA ASP A 273 -19.46 -1.31 -14.49
C ASP A 273 -20.32 -2.42 -13.88
N ASP A 274 -21.57 -2.50 -14.32
CA ASP A 274 -22.58 -3.42 -13.79
C ASP A 274 -22.17 -4.88 -13.88
N GLN A 275 -21.53 -5.26 -14.99
CA GLN A 275 -21.03 -6.62 -15.21
C GLN A 275 -19.91 -6.93 -14.23
N SER A 276 -18.98 -5.99 -14.03
CA SER A 276 -17.91 -6.09 -13.05
C SER A 276 -18.42 -6.15 -11.61
N TYR A 277 -19.42 -5.34 -11.25
CA TYR A 277 -20.01 -5.32 -9.92
C TYR A 277 -20.75 -6.62 -9.59
N LYS A 278 -21.50 -7.18 -10.55
CA LYS A 278 -22.33 -8.38 -10.35
C LYS A 278 -21.59 -9.69 -10.59
N CYS A 279 -20.32 -9.67 -10.99
CA CYS A 279 -19.60 -10.90 -11.37
C CYS A 279 -19.22 -11.80 -10.18
N ILE A 280 -19.09 -11.23 -8.98
CA ILE A 280 -18.92 -11.96 -7.72
C ILE A 280 -19.77 -11.26 -6.67
N SER A 281 -20.74 -11.98 -6.12
CA SER A 281 -21.60 -11.49 -5.05
C SER A 281 -21.80 -12.55 -3.97
N GLN A 282 -21.93 -12.12 -2.72
CA GLN A 282 -22.40 -12.98 -1.66
C GLN A 282 -23.93 -12.96 -1.68
N GLU A 283 -24.55 -14.12 -1.83
CA GLU A 283 -26.01 -14.28 -1.97
C GLU A 283 -26.45 -15.54 -1.22
N GLU A 284 -27.68 -15.54 -0.71
CA GLU A 284 -28.33 -16.77 -0.25
C GLU A 284 -28.91 -17.52 -1.45
N ASP A 285 -28.75 -18.83 -1.48
CA ASP A 285 -29.40 -19.67 -2.49
C ASP A 285 -30.90 -19.86 -2.18
N SER A 286 -31.60 -20.61 -3.03
CA SER A 286 -33.02 -20.90 -2.85
C SER A 286 -33.35 -21.70 -1.58
N GLN A 287 -32.35 -22.27 -0.92
CA GLN A 287 -32.49 -23.01 0.34
C GLN A 287 -32.14 -22.13 1.55
N GLY A 288 -31.84 -20.85 1.35
CA GLY A 288 -31.41 -19.93 2.40
C GLY A 288 -29.97 -20.16 2.85
N ILE A 289 -29.17 -20.90 2.08
CA ILE A 289 -27.77 -21.15 2.40
C ILE A 289 -26.95 -19.99 1.83
N LEU A 290 -26.27 -19.27 2.72
CA LEU A 290 -25.38 -18.19 2.34
C LEU A 290 -24.15 -18.73 1.59
N GLY A 291 -23.90 -18.22 0.38
CA GLY A 291 -22.79 -18.61 -0.46
C GLY A 291 -22.21 -17.46 -1.26
N VAL A 292 -21.30 -17.80 -2.18
CA VAL A 292 -20.73 -16.85 -3.15
C VAL A 292 -21.15 -17.28 -4.54
N LYS A 293 -21.83 -16.38 -5.25
CA LYS A 293 -22.21 -16.55 -6.64
C LYS A 293 -21.10 -16.05 -7.54
N LEU A 294 -20.72 -16.89 -8.51
CA LEU A 294 -19.75 -16.56 -9.54
C LEU A 294 -20.47 -16.39 -10.88
N GLY A 295 -20.39 -15.21 -11.46
CA GLY A 295 -20.93 -14.91 -12.78
C GLY A 295 -20.15 -15.63 -13.88
N LYS A 296 -20.83 -15.98 -14.98
CA LYS A 296 -20.22 -16.63 -16.16
C LYS A 296 -19.13 -15.77 -16.81
N ASP A 297 -19.25 -14.46 -16.66
CA ASP A 297 -18.34 -13.48 -17.27
C ASP A 297 -17.11 -13.17 -16.41
N LEU A 298 -16.97 -13.81 -15.24
CA LEU A 298 -15.90 -13.53 -14.28
C LEU A 298 -14.51 -13.51 -14.92
N VAL A 299 -14.20 -14.52 -15.75
CA VAL A 299 -12.89 -14.63 -16.41
C VAL A 299 -12.66 -13.47 -17.39
N ALA A 300 -13.70 -13.08 -18.14
CA ALA A 300 -13.62 -11.98 -19.10
C ALA A 300 -13.45 -10.63 -18.40
N VAL A 301 -14.26 -10.38 -17.36
CA VAL A 301 -14.18 -9.18 -16.51
C VAL A 301 -12.80 -9.06 -15.87
N ALA A 302 -12.29 -10.13 -15.25
CA ALA A 302 -10.97 -10.15 -14.63
C ALA A 302 -9.85 -9.89 -15.64
N GLY A 303 -9.96 -10.46 -16.85
CA GLY A 303 -9.02 -10.25 -17.94
C GLY A 303 -8.96 -8.80 -18.41
N GLU A 304 -10.11 -8.15 -18.60
CA GLU A 304 -10.15 -6.74 -18.99
C GLU A 304 -9.65 -5.82 -17.85
N ALA A 305 -10.00 -6.10 -16.59
CA ALA A 305 -9.47 -5.35 -15.44
C ALA A 305 -7.94 -5.44 -15.34
N LEU A 306 -7.36 -6.64 -15.53
CA LEU A 306 -5.93 -6.86 -15.54
C LEU A 306 -5.25 -6.12 -16.70
N LYS A 307 -5.84 -6.18 -17.90
CA LYS A 307 -5.35 -5.47 -19.09
C LYS A 307 -5.35 -3.96 -18.90
N LEU A 308 -6.42 -3.40 -18.32
CA LEU A 308 -6.48 -1.97 -17.97
C LEU A 308 -5.41 -1.59 -16.95
N ASN A 309 -5.15 -2.44 -15.96
CA ASN A 309 -4.10 -2.19 -14.97
C ASN A 309 -2.70 -2.21 -15.60
N ILE A 310 -2.37 -3.24 -16.40
CA ILE A 310 -1.08 -3.35 -17.09
C ILE A 310 -0.88 -2.18 -18.06
N ALA A 311 -1.92 -1.76 -18.78
CA ALA A 311 -1.84 -0.62 -19.69
C ALA A 311 -1.50 0.70 -18.98
N LYS A 312 -1.93 0.87 -17.72
CA LYS A 312 -1.60 2.04 -16.89
C LYS A 312 -0.23 1.90 -16.22
N ALA A 313 0.05 0.74 -15.63
CA ALA A 313 1.25 0.50 -14.83
C ALA A 313 2.50 0.25 -15.68
N GLY A 314 2.35 -0.31 -16.88
CA GLY A 314 3.43 -0.81 -17.72
C GLY A 314 4.35 0.25 -18.35
N PRO A 315 3.85 1.35 -18.95
CA PRO A 315 4.69 2.27 -19.73
C PRO A 315 5.92 2.82 -18.98
N PRO A 316 5.88 3.22 -17.71
CA PRO A 316 7.07 3.69 -16.98
C PRO A 316 8.22 2.68 -16.93
N PHE A 317 7.93 1.38 -16.88
CA PHE A 317 8.93 0.32 -16.71
C PHE A 317 9.42 -0.27 -18.03
N LEU A 318 8.70 -0.04 -19.13
CA LEU A 318 9.06 -0.61 -20.42
C LEU A 318 10.27 0.08 -21.06
N PRO A 319 11.18 -0.69 -21.70
CA PRO A 319 12.23 -0.14 -22.56
C PRO A 319 11.65 0.75 -23.67
N ALA A 320 12.47 1.67 -24.18
CA ALA A 320 12.06 2.55 -25.27
C ALA A 320 11.64 1.76 -26.52
N SER A 321 12.36 0.68 -26.86
CA SER A 321 12.04 -0.22 -27.98
C SER A 321 10.62 -0.76 -27.90
N GLU A 322 10.22 -1.30 -26.74
CA GLU A 322 8.89 -1.85 -26.48
C GLU A 322 7.79 -0.78 -26.58
N LYS A 323 8.06 0.43 -26.08
CA LYS A 323 7.16 1.59 -26.21
C LYS A 323 6.92 1.95 -27.68
N PHE A 324 7.99 1.98 -28.49
CA PHE A 324 7.88 2.29 -29.92
C PHE A 324 7.09 1.23 -30.68
N LEU A 325 7.35 -0.06 -30.44
CA LEU A 325 6.60 -1.16 -31.06
C LEU A 325 5.12 -1.10 -30.73
N PHE A 326 4.80 -0.84 -29.45
CA PHE A 326 3.42 -0.67 -29.01
C PHE A 326 2.75 0.53 -29.67
N ALA A 327 3.41 1.70 -29.69
CA ALA A 327 2.90 2.91 -30.32
C ALA A 327 2.68 2.74 -31.83
N PHE A 328 3.61 2.07 -32.53
CA PHE A 328 3.46 1.74 -33.95
C PHE A 328 2.26 0.82 -34.19
N SER A 329 2.05 -0.18 -33.33
CA SER A 329 0.87 -1.06 -33.42
C SER A 329 -0.45 -0.32 -33.21
N LEU A 330 -0.49 0.65 -32.27
CA LEU A 330 -1.63 1.53 -32.04
C LEU A 330 -1.90 2.43 -33.25
N MET A 331 -0.85 3.05 -33.81
CA MET A 331 -0.94 3.88 -35.01
C MET A 331 -1.47 3.08 -36.19
N LYS A 332 -0.91 1.89 -36.46
CA LYS A 332 -1.37 1.00 -37.53
C LYS A 332 -2.85 0.62 -37.37
N ARG A 333 -3.30 0.38 -36.13
CA ARG A 333 -4.71 0.07 -35.86
C ARG A 333 -5.62 1.26 -36.18
N LYS A 334 -5.23 2.46 -35.76
CA LYS A 334 -5.99 3.69 -35.92
C LYS A 334 -6.00 4.19 -37.38
N LEU A 335 -4.87 4.09 -38.08
CA LEU A 335 -4.69 4.56 -39.45
C LEU A 335 -5.25 3.58 -40.49
N CYS A 336 -5.11 2.28 -40.27
CA CYS A 336 -5.55 1.27 -41.24
C CYS A 336 -6.94 0.68 -40.93
N ASN A 337 -7.68 1.20 -39.94
CA ASN A 337 -8.95 0.62 -39.45
C ASN A 337 -8.90 -0.92 -39.30
N SER A 338 -7.73 -1.43 -38.96
CA SER A 338 -7.44 -2.86 -39.01
C SER A 338 -7.86 -3.51 -37.69
N LYS A 339 -8.58 -4.62 -37.75
CA LYS A 339 -8.85 -5.49 -36.59
C LYS A 339 -7.61 -6.27 -36.12
N SER A 340 -6.41 -5.86 -36.51
CA SER A 340 -5.16 -6.53 -36.15
C SER A 340 -4.97 -6.54 -34.63
N LYS A 341 -4.46 -7.66 -34.12
CA LYS A 341 -4.14 -7.82 -32.70
C LYS A 341 -3.12 -6.74 -32.31
N LEU A 342 -3.40 -6.05 -31.21
CA LEU A 342 -2.50 -5.07 -30.63
C LEU A 342 -1.20 -5.78 -30.22
N TYR A 343 -0.05 -5.17 -30.47
CA TYR A 343 1.21 -5.69 -29.95
C TYR A 343 1.15 -5.69 -28.43
N ILE A 344 1.58 -6.78 -27.80
CA ILE A 344 1.69 -6.89 -26.34
C ILE A 344 3.16 -6.72 -26.00
N PRO A 345 3.56 -5.66 -25.27
CA PRO A 345 4.95 -5.42 -24.90
C PRO A 345 5.56 -6.60 -24.14
N ASP A 346 6.82 -6.90 -24.40
CA ASP A 346 7.57 -7.87 -23.62
C ASP A 346 8.07 -7.23 -22.31
N PHE A 347 7.47 -7.64 -21.20
CA PHE A 347 7.81 -7.15 -19.88
C PHE A 347 8.99 -7.88 -19.22
N LYS A 348 9.56 -8.92 -19.84
CA LYS A 348 10.74 -9.64 -19.30
C LYS A 348 11.98 -8.76 -19.22
N GLN A 349 12.10 -7.76 -20.09
CA GLN A 349 13.20 -6.79 -20.05
C GLN A 349 13.03 -5.75 -18.93
N ALA A 350 11.82 -5.62 -18.36
CA ALA A 350 11.47 -4.62 -17.36
C ALA A 350 11.44 -5.17 -15.93
N PHE A 351 11.16 -6.47 -15.76
CA PHE A 351 10.97 -7.09 -14.45
C PHE A 351 11.69 -8.44 -14.36
N GLU A 352 12.46 -8.63 -13.29
CA GLU A 352 13.14 -9.89 -12.98
C GLU A 352 12.17 -10.95 -12.43
N HIS A 353 11.17 -10.51 -11.66
CA HIS A 353 10.19 -11.36 -11.00
C HIS A 353 8.78 -10.84 -11.19
N PHE A 354 7.86 -11.74 -11.55
CA PHE A 354 6.42 -11.48 -11.55
C PHE A 354 5.77 -12.20 -10.38
N CYS A 355 5.06 -11.44 -9.56
CA CYS A 355 4.27 -11.98 -8.46
C CYS A 355 2.79 -11.84 -8.79
N ILE A 356 2.13 -12.95 -9.10
CA ILE A 356 0.71 -12.95 -9.50
C ILE A 356 -0.05 -13.88 -8.56
N HIS A 357 -1.21 -13.40 -8.12
CA HIS A 357 -2.19 -14.23 -7.45
C HIS A 357 -3.06 -14.90 -8.54
N ALA A 358 -2.78 -16.17 -8.83
CA ALA A 358 -3.50 -16.93 -9.85
C ALA A 358 -3.80 -18.33 -9.34
N ASP A 359 -5.09 -18.64 -9.16
CA ASP A 359 -5.55 -19.97 -8.74
C ASP A 359 -5.86 -20.90 -9.93
N GLY A 360 -5.84 -20.38 -11.17
CA GLY A 360 -6.13 -21.13 -12.38
C GLY A 360 -4.87 -21.62 -13.10
N ARG A 361 -4.73 -22.93 -13.30
CA ARG A 361 -3.56 -23.54 -13.96
C ARG A 361 -3.29 -22.94 -15.34
N ALA A 362 -4.35 -22.72 -16.12
CA ALA A 362 -4.25 -22.12 -17.45
C ALA A 362 -3.66 -20.70 -17.43
N VAL A 363 -3.98 -19.90 -16.41
CA VAL A 363 -3.45 -18.54 -16.25
C VAL A 363 -1.97 -18.60 -15.88
N ILE A 364 -1.60 -19.50 -14.98
CA ILE A 364 -0.20 -19.73 -14.59
C ILE A 364 0.63 -20.16 -15.81
N ASP A 365 0.16 -21.14 -16.58
CA ASP A 365 0.88 -21.66 -17.75
C ASP A 365 1.05 -20.59 -18.83
N GLU A 366 0.03 -19.77 -19.07
CA GLU A 366 0.08 -18.68 -20.07
C GLU A 366 1.07 -17.59 -19.65
N LEU A 367 1.10 -17.26 -18.36
CA LEU A 367 2.07 -16.30 -17.82
C LEU A 367 3.49 -16.87 -17.85
N GLN A 368 3.69 -18.16 -17.56
CA GLN A 368 5.01 -18.79 -17.63
C GLN A 368 5.59 -18.75 -19.06
N LYS A 369 4.74 -19.01 -20.06
CA LYS A 369 5.13 -18.92 -21.47
C LYS A 369 5.48 -17.48 -21.87
N SER A 370 4.65 -16.53 -21.45
CA SER A 370 4.76 -15.13 -21.89
C SER A 370 5.74 -14.27 -21.07
N ARG A 371 6.09 -14.63 -19.82
CA ARG A 371 6.72 -13.70 -18.84
C ARG A 371 7.59 -14.37 -17.76
N GLY A 372 8.80 -14.82 -18.10
CA GLY A 372 9.90 -15.08 -17.14
C GLY A 372 9.58 -16.01 -15.95
N PRO A 373 10.49 -16.14 -14.96
CA PRO A 373 10.20 -16.88 -13.74
C PRO A 373 9.15 -16.17 -12.89
N ILE A 374 8.08 -16.89 -12.54
CA ILE A 374 6.95 -16.40 -11.74
C ILE A 374 7.10 -16.85 -10.30
N ALA A 375 7.00 -15.91 -9.35
CA ALA A 375 6.76 -16.22 -7.96
C ALA A 375 5.24 -16.21 -7.71
N LEU A 376 4.67 -17.35 -7.34
CA LEU A 376 3.25 -17.41 -7.00
C LEU A 376 3.03 -16.79 -5.62
N ILE A 377 2.12 -15.81 -5.52
CA ILE A 377 1.68 -15.29 -4.22
C ILE A 377 0.62 -16.26 -3.70
N ASN A 378 1.01 -17.12 -2.76
CA ASN A 378 0.06 -17.92 -2.00
C ASN A 378 -0.89 -17.01 -1.22
N ASN A 379 -2.18 -17.28 -1.37
CA ASN A 379 -3.26 -16.48 -0.83
C ASN A 379 -3.48 -16.77 0.66
N ILE A 380 -3.99 -15.76 1.37
CA ILE A 380 -4.22 -15.69 2.81
C ILE A 380 -2.92 -15.62 3.63
N ARG A 381 -2.56 -14.39 4.04
CA ARG A 381 -1.88 -14.13 5.31
C ARG A 381 -1.84 -12.63 5.61
N PHE A 382 -2.25 -12.29 6.82
CA PHE A 382 -2.33 -10.95 7.39
C PHE A 382 -1.07 -10.14 7.07
N THR A 383 -1.26 -8.98 6.44
CA THR A 383 -0.15 -8.06 6.18
C THR A 383 -0.17 -7.02 7.29
N PHE A 384 0.90 -6.99 8.09
CA PHE A 384 1.11 -5.99 9.11
C PHE A 384 2.04 -4.93 8.52
N LEU A 385 1.64 -3.67 8.62
CA LEU A 385 2.59 -2.56 8.50
C LEU A 385 2.99 -2.26 9.94
N ILE A 386 4.30 -2.17 10.19
CA ILE A 386 4.80 -1.59 11.43
C ILE A 386 5.19 -0.15 11.14
#